data_AF-A0A8T4Z8A2-F1
#
_entry.id   AF-A0A8T4Z8A2-F1
#
_cell.length_a   1.000
_cell.length_b   1.000
_cell.length_c   1.000
_cell.angle_alpha   90.00
_cell.angle_beta   90.00
_cell.angle_gamma   90.00
#
_symmetry.space_group_name_H-M   'P 1'
#
loop_
_entity.id
_entity.type
_entity.pdbx_description
1 polymer ?
#
loop_
_entity_poly.entity_id
_entity_poly.type
_entity_poly.pdbx_seq_one_letter_code
_entity_poly.pdbx_strand_id
1 'polypeptide(L)'
;MMRIFGRKKEESGEKEKAPTAGHPSFSLKPQISVSEGEADKAKKELRLLEVEKDIAQYALMKIYEAEAGGLISVAERDSLAERYKAQMKSVEERILRNQMLITLRELEVGQSELVKMFNEKFAELENRIQEIRNKLGYTAPLSQSPSAKD
;
A
#
# COMPACT_ATOMS: atom_id res chain seq x y z
N MET A 1 -48.13 30.12 -58.40
CA MET A 1 -46.91 30.10 -59.23
C MET A 1 -46.14 28.82 -58.92
N MET A 2 -45.75 28.09 -59.95
CA MET A 2 -45.06 26.80 -59.92
C MET A 2 -43.60 27.02 -60.33
N ARG A 3 -42.61 26.47 -59.60
CA ARG A 3 -41.28 26.13 -60.14
C ARG A 3 -40.74 24.88 -59.43
N ILE A 4 -40.17 24.00 -60.26
CA ILE A 4 -39.71 22.62 -60.03
C ILE A 4 -38.16 22.63 -60.10
N PHE A 5 -37.52 21.54 -59.64
CA PHE A 5 -36.11 21.07 -59.80
C PHE A 5 -35.12 21.49 -58.69
N GLY A 6 -34.28 20.62 -58.11
CA GLY A 6 -33.94 19.22 -58.39
C GLY A 6 -33.01 18.58 -57.32
N ARG A 7 -32.89 17.24 -57.39
CA ARG A 7 -32.09 16.27 -56.61
C ARG A 7 -30.66 16.70 -56.19
N LYS A 8 -30.21 16.28 -55.00
CA LYS A 8 -29.09 15.31 -54.84
C LYS A 8 -29.02 14.67 -53.44
N LYS A 9 -28.53 13.43 -53.44
CA LYS A 9 -28.37 12.41 -52.39
C LYS A 9 -27.04 12.63 -51.65
N GLU A 10 -26.95 12.35 -50.35
CA GLU A 10 -25.82 11.64 -49.71
C GLU A 10 -26.03 11.41 -48.21
N GLU A 11 -25.77 10.17 -47.80
CA GLU A 11 -25.70 9.67 -46.42
C GLU A 11 -24.39 10.10 -45.77
N SER A 12 -24.43 10.52 -44.50
CA SER A 12 -23.36 10.43 -43.50
C SER A 12 -23.98 10.92 -42.19
N GLY A 13 -23.80 10.34 -41.01
CA GLY A 13 -22.80 9.40 -40.57
C GLY A 13 -22.45 9.84 -39.15
N GLU A 14 -23.15 9.33 -38.14
CA GLU A 14 -22.73 9.46 -36.75
C GLU A 14 -23.29 8.28 -35.95
N LYS A 15 -22.65 7.12 -36.11
CA LYS A 15 -22.67 6.13 -35.05
C LYS A 15 -21.64 6.59 -34.03
N GLU A 16 -22.14 7.20 -32.97
CA GLU A 16 -21.49 7.34 -31.68
C GLU A 16 -20.59 6.12 -31.43
N LYS A 17 -19.27 6.32 -31.47
CA LYS A 17 -18.33 5.34 -30.97
C LYS A 17 -18.55 5.26 -29.47
N ALA A 18 -19.31 4.26 -29.03
CA ALA A 18 -19.27 3.81 -27.65
C ALA A 18 -17.80 3.66 -27.26
N PRO A 19 -17.37 4.19 -26.10
CA PRO A 19 -16.00 4.03 -25.66
C PRO A 19 -15.79 2.52 -25.54
N THR A 20 -14.86 1.99 -26.34
CA THR A 20 -14.30 0.67 -26.07
C THR A 20 -13.86 0.71 -24.62
N ALA A 21 -14.59 -0.02 -23.78
CA ALA A 21 -14.23 -0.27 -22.41
C ALA A 21 -12.92 -1.06 -22.45
N GLY A 22 -11.82 -0.34 -22.63
CA GLY A 22 -10.53 -0.80 -22.18
C GLY A 22 -10.73 -1.03 -20.71
N HIS A 23 -10.81 -2.30 -20.30
CA HIS A 23 -10.63 -2.66 -18.92
C HIS A 23 -9.38 -1.90 -18.47
N PRO A 24 -9.47 -1.03 -17.45
CA PRO A 24 -8.27 -0.41 -16.91
C PRO A 24 -7.40 -1.59 -16.51
N SER A 25 -6.32 -1.82 -17.25
CA SER A 25 -5.25 -2.68 -16.81
C SER A 25 -4.71 -1.94 -15.60
N PHE A 26 -5.27 -2.26 -14.43
CA PHE A 26 -4.68 -1.91 -13.16
C PHE A 26 -3.36 -2.65 -13.14
N SER A 27 -2.32 -2.04 -13.70
CA SER A 27 -0.96 -2.51 -13.58
C SER A 27 -0.49 -2.20 -12.17
N LEU A 28 -1.13 -2.85 -11.18
CA LEU A 28 -0.69 -2.86 -9.80
C LEU A 28 0.58 -3.70 -9.79
N LYS A 29 1.73 -3.02 -9.89
CA LYS A 29 3.02 -3.65 -9.64
C LYS A 29 3.27 -3.54 -8.14
N PRO A 30 3.07 -4.62 -7.36
CA PRO A 30 3.39 -4.57 -5.94
C PRO A 30 4.87 -4.23 -5.78
N GLN A 31 5.15 -3.24 -4.94
CA GLN A 31 6.52 -2.86 -4.60
C GLN A 31 6.80 -3.32 -3.17
N ILE A 32 7.87 -4.10 -3.04
CA ILE A 32 8.44 -4.47 -1.75
C ILE A 32 9.62 -3.53 -1.55
N SER A 33 9.49 -2.58 -0.63
CA SER A 33 10.55 -1.63 -0.27
C SER A 33 11.28 -2.06 1.00
N VAL A 34 10.61 -2.75 1.91
CA VAL A 34 11.22 -3.32 3.11
C VAL A 34 11.49 -4.81 2.88
N SER A 35 12.73 -5.22 3.08
CA SER A 35 13.08 -6.64 3.01
C SER A 35 12.58 -7.41 4.24
N GLU A 36 12.43 -8.73 4.11
CA GLU A 36 12.08 -9.60 5.25
C GLU A 36 13.14 -9.52 6.37
N GLY A 37 14.42 -9.49 6.00
CA GLY A 37 15.52 -9.34 6.97
C GLY A 37 15.49 -8.02 7.74
N GLU A 38 15.12 -6.91 7.08
CA GLU A 38 14.94 -5.61 7.75
C GLU A 38 13.74 -5.62 8.70
N ALA A 39 12.61 -6.20 8.28
CA ALA A 39 11.43 -6.33 9.14
C ALA A 39 11.71 -7.23 10.35
N ASP A 40 12.44 -8.33 10.17
CA ASP A 40 12.84 -9.22 11.26
C ASP A 40 13.84 -8.57 12.22
N LYS A 41 14.78 -7.80 11.69
CA LYS A 41 15.68 -7.00 12.51
C LYS A 41 14.88 -5.97 13.33
N ALA A 42 13.93 -5.30 12.70
CA ALA A 42 13.06 -4.33 13.37
C ALA A 42 12.22 -4.99 14.47
N LYS A 43 11.68 -6.19 14.24
CA LYS A 43 10.96 -6.98 15.27
C LYS A 43 11.84 -7.32 16.47
N LYS A 44 13.10 -7.73 16.23
CA LYS A 44 14.05 -8.04 17.30
C LYS A 44 14.42 -6.80 18.11
N GLU A 45 14.70 -5.69 17.42
CA GLU A 45 15.04 -4.42 18.08
C GLU A 45 13.86 -3.86 18.87
N LEU A 46 12.64 -3.94 18.33
CA LEU A 46 11.42 -3.51 19.00
C LEU A 46 11.23 -4.18 20.37
N ARG A 47 11.46 -5.49 20.47
CA ARG A 47 11.38 -6.24 21.75
C ARG A 47 12.35 -5.73 22.80
N LEU A 48 13.57 -5.35 22.39
CA LEU A 48 14.57 -4.81 23.32
C LEU A 48 14.22 -3.39 23.74
N LEU A 49 13.74 -2.58 22.79
CA LEU A 49 13.31 -1.21 23.06
C LEU A 49 12.14 -1.13 24.04
N GLU A 50 11.20 -2.07 23.99
CA GLU A 50 10.11 -2.16 24.97
C GLU A 50 10.66 -2.38 26.38
N VAL A 51 11.66 -3.25 26.55
CA VAL A 51 12.33 -3.44 27.84
C VAL A 51 13.10 -2.18 28.28
N GLU A 52 13.80 -1.52 27.36
CA GLU A 52 14.48 -0.24 27.65
C GLU A 52 13.50 0.84 28.12
N LYS A 53 12.31 0.90 27.49
CA LYS A 53 11.23 1.81 27.87
C LYS A 53 10.78 1.54 29.30
N ASP A 54 10.50 0.28 29.64
CA ASP A 54 10.06 -0.10 30.98
C ASP A 54 11.11 0.25 32.05
N ILE A 55 12.39 0.01 31.75
CA ILE A 55 13.51 0.38 32.63
C ILE A 55 13.55 1.89 32.85
N ALA A 56 13.41 2.68 31.79
CA ALA A 56 13.41 4.14 31.91
C ALA A 56 12.19 4.67 32.67
N GLN A 57 11.03 4.03 32.55
CA GLN A 57 9.81 4.37 33.30
C GLN A 57 10.00 4.08 34.78
N TYR A 58 10.55 2.91 35.09
CA TYR A 58 10.87 2.52 36.45
C TYR A 58 11.91 3.46 37.09
N ALA A 59 12.95 3.84 36.34
CA ALA A 59 13.96 4.78 36.81
C ALA A 59 13.35 6.15 37.13
N LEU A 60 12.47 6.66 36.27
CA LEU A 60 11.73 7.90 36.55
C LEU A 60 10.92 7.79 37.83
N MET A 61 10.12 6.72 37.98
CA MET A 61 9.35 6.47 39.21
C MET A 61 10.24 6.49 40.46
N LYS A 62 11.38 5.80 40.42
CA LYS A 62 12.34 5.76 41.53
C LYS A 62 12.94 7.12 41.88
N ILE A 63 13.17 7.97 40.88
CA ILE A 63 13.65 9.34 41.11
C ILE A 63 12.62 10.17 41.87
N TYR A 64 11.33 10.08 41.49
CA TYR A 64 10.26 10.78 42.21
C TYR A 64 10.04 10.22 43.62
N GLU A 65 10.10 8.90 43.80
CA GLU A 65 10.02 8.27 45.13
C GLU A 65 11.16 8.71 46.06
N ALA A 66 12.39 8.82 45.53
CA ALA A 66 13.55 9.25 46.32
C ALA A 66 13.40 10.68 46.83
N GLU A 67 12.83 11.58 46.03
CA GLU A 67 12.54 12.95 46.48
C GLU A 67 11.41 13.00 47.51
N ALA A 68 10.32 12.26 47.29
CA ALA A 68 9.22 12.17 48.24
C ALA A 68 9.67 11.58 49.59
N GLY A 69 10.65 10.67 49.58
CA GLY A 69 11.31 10.13 50.76
C GLY A 69 12.38 11.03 51.38
N GLY A 70 12.65 12.21 50.81
CA GLY A 70 13.64 13.16 51.29
C GLY A 70 15.10 12.75 51.06
N LEU A 71 15.36 11.75 50.22
CA LEU A 71 16.72 11.29 49.91
C LEU A 71 17.45 12.24 48.95
N ILE A 72 16.70 12.96 48.12
CA ILE A 72 17.21 13.98 47.19
C ILE A 72 16.33 15.21 47.23
N SER A 73 16.89 16.36 46.86
CA SER A 73 16.15 17.61 46.69
C SER A 73 15.34 17.65 45.39
N VAL A 74 14.41 18.60 45.31
CA VAL A 74 13.63 18.89 44.09
C VAL A 74 14.54 19.16 42.89
N ALA A 75 15.60 19.96 43.07
CA ALA A 75 16.50 20.33 41.98
C ALA A 75 17.31 19.13 41.47
N GLU A 76 17.77 18.26 42.38
CA GLU A 76 18.45 17.01 42.02
C GLU A 76 17.51 16.04 41.30
N ARG A 77 16.26 15.94 41.78
CA ARG A 77 15.18 15.16 41.15
C ARG A 77 14.92 15.64 39.73
N ASP A 78 14.78 16.94 39.52
CA ASP A 78 14.53 17.53 38.21
C ASP A 78 15.70 17.27 37.26
N SER A 79 16.93 17.50 37.71
CA SER A 79 18.14 17.22 36.92
C SER A 79 18.28 15.75 36.53
N LEU A 80 17.98 14.82 37.43
CA LEU A 80 18.01 13.39 37.15
C LEU A 80 16.87 12.99 36.20
N ALA A 81 15.65 13.47 36.47
CA ALA A 81 14.46 13.13 35.70
C ALA A 81 14.59 13.59 34.24
N GLU A 82 15.14 14.78 33.97
CA GLU A 82 15.31 15.28 32.60
C GLU A 82 16.16 14.35 31.74
N ARG A 83 17.23 13.76 32.30
CA ARG A 83 18.06 12.79 31.56
C ARG A 83 17.26 11.54 31.16
N TYR A 84 16.46 10.99 32.07
CA TYR A 84 15.66 9.79 31.78
C TYR A 84 14.45 10.09 30.90
N LYS A 85 13.86 11.29 30.98
CA LYS A 85 12.82 11.74 30.02
C LYS A 85 13.39 11.86 28.61
N ALA A 86 14.60 12.42 28.45
CA ALA A 86 15.25 12.49 27.16
C ALA A 86 15.56 11.08 26.59
N GLN A 87 16.03 10.16 27.43
CA GLN A 87 16.22 8.77 27.05
C GLN A 87 14.90 8.09 26.64
N MET A 88 13.83 8.30 27.42
CA MET A 88 12.49 7.78 27.13
C MET A 88 12.03 8.19 25.74
N LYS A 89 12.12 9.49 25.44
CA LYS A 89 11.72 10.05 24.15
C LYS A 89 12.49 9.41 22.99
N SER A 90 13.81 9.24 23.14
CA SER A 90 14.64 8.57 22.13
C SER A 90 14.24 7.11 21.92
N VAL A 91 13.94 6.38 23.00
CA VAL A 91 13.45 4.99 22.93
C VAL A 91 12.10 4.94 22.22
N GLU A 92 11.17 5.83 22.54
CA GLU A 92 9.84 5.89 21.91
C GLU A 92 9.92 6.21 20.41
N GLU A 93 10.80 7.13 19.99
CA GLU A 93 11.03 7.43 18.58
C GLU A 93 11.57 6.19 17.82
N ARG A 94 12.49 5.43 18.44
CA ARG A 94 13.01 4.19 17.87
C ARG A 94 11.95 3.09 17.82
N ILE A 95 11.07 2.98 18.82
CA ILE A 95 9.93 2.05 18.83
C ILE A 95 9.02 2.35 17.64
N LEU A 96 8.60 3.61 17.50
CA LEU A 96 7.71 4.04 16.41
C LEU A 96 8.31 3.71 15.04
N ARG A 97 9.60 4.01 14.84
CA ARG A 97 10.29 3.70 13.58
C ARG A 97 10.29 2.20 13.27
N ASN A 98 10.59 1.36 14.25
CA ASN A 98 10.61 -0.09 14.05
C ASN A 98 9.21 -0.65 13.77
N GLN A 99 8.18 -0.14 14.47
CA GLN A 99 6.79 -0.48 14.18
C GLN A 99 6.41 -0.11 12.73
N MET A 100 6.76 1.10 12.27
CA MET A 100 6.50 1.52 10.90
C MET A 100 7.16 0.61 9.85
N LEU A 101 8.41 0.16 10.08
CA LEU A 101 9.08 -0.78 9.16
C LEU A 101 8.34 -2.12 9.08
N ILE A 102 7.90 -2.64 10.23
CA ILE A 102 7.15 -3.89 10.31
C ILE A 102 5.81 -3.77 9.58
N THR A 103 5.04 -2.72 9.90
CA THR A 103 3.74 -2.47 9.29
C THR A 103 3.86 -2.23 7.78
N LEU A 104 4.86 -1.47 7.33
CA LEU A 104 5.08 -1.23 5.91
C LEU A 104 5.32 -2.56 5.17
N ARG A 105 6.18 -3.43 5.70
CA ARG A 105 6.42 -4.76 5.13
C ARG A 105 5.13 -5.58 5.03
N GLU A 106 4.34 -5.62 6.10
CA GLU A 106 3.09 -6.38 6.15
C GLU A 106 2.09 -5.89 5.10
N LEU A 107 1.96 -4.57 4.93
CA LEU A 107 1.09 -3.97 3.92
C LEU A 107 1.57 -4.27 2.49
N GLU A 108 2.87 -4.18 2.23
CA GLU A 108 3.45 -4.48 0.91
C GLU A 108 3.30 -5.95 0.53
N VAL A 109 3.52 -6.86 1.48
CA VAL A 109 3.28 -8.30 1.28
C VAL A 109 1.81 -8.57 1.01
N GLY A 110 0.91 -8.02 1.83
CA GLY A 110 -0.53 -8.16 1.63
C GLY A 110 -1.02 -7.61 0.28
N GLN A 111 -0.48 -6.46 -0.16
CA GLN A 111 -0.76 -5.91 -1.48
C GLN A 111 -0.29 -6.88 -2.59
N SER A 112 0.92 -7.42 -2.47
CA SER A 112 1.47 -8.36 -3.45
C SER A 112 0.65 -9.64 -3.56
N GLU A 113 0.22 -10.19 -2.43
CA GLU A 113 -0.63 -11.38 -2.38
C GLU A 113 -2.00 -11.13 -3.01
N LEU A 114 -2.61 -9.98 -2.71
CA LEU A 114 -3.90 -9.60 -3.30
C LEU A 114 -3.83 -9.46 -4.82
N VAL A 115 -2.78 -8.82 -5.34
CA VAL A 115 -2.57 -8.69 -6.80
C VAL A 115 -2.39 -10.07 -7.43
N LYS A 116 -1.65 -10.97 -6.79
CA LYS A 116 -1.46 -12.35 -7.27
C LYS A 116 -2.81 -13.09 -7.35
N MET A 117 -3.60 -13.07 -6.28
CA MET A 117 -4.92 -13.70 -6.25
C MET A 117 -5.87 -13.13 -7.31
N PHE A 118 -5.84 -11.82 -7.51
CA PHE A 118 -6.65 -11.16 -8.53
C PHE A 118 -6.26 -11.64 -9.92
N ASN A 119 -4.96 -11.68 -10.25
CA ASN A 119 -4.47 -12.13 -11.55
C ASN A 119 -4.80 -13.60 -11.82
N GLU A 120 -4.65 -14.47 -10.81
CA GLU A 120 -5.03 -15.88 -10.91
C GLU A 120 -6.53 -16.05 -11.21
N LYS A 121 -7.38 -15.32 -10.48
CA LYS A 121 -8.83 -15.36 -10.70
C LYS A 121 -9.24 -14.75 -12.04
N PHE A 122 -8.58 -13.68 -12.46
CA PHE A 122 -8.82 -13.07 -13.76
C PHE A 122 -8.46 -14.04 -14.89
N ALA A 123 -7.32 -14.73 -14.81
CA ALA A 123 -6.92 -15.74 -15.77
C ALA A 123 -7.87 -16.95 -15.82
N GLU A 124 -8.35 -17.42 -14.66
CA GLU A 124 -9.37 -18.47 -14.57
C GLU A 124 -10.66 -18.08 -15.30
N LEU A 125 -11.15 -16.86 -15.05
CA LEU A 125 -12.34 -16.32 -15.70
C LEU A 125 -12.15 -16.17 -17.21
N GLU A 126 -11.03 -15.61 -17.66
CA GLU A 126 -10.73 -15.45 -19.09
C GLU A 126 -10.69 -16.81 -19.79
N ASN A 127 -10.02 -17.81 -19.21
CA ASN A 127 -10.00 -19.16 -19.75
C ASN A 127 -11.40 -19.76 -19.89
N ARG A 128 -12.26 -19.58 -18.87
CA ARG A 128 -13.63 -20.08 -18.91
C ARG A 128 -14.49 -19.35 -19.94
N ILE A 129 -14.32 -18.04 -20.09
CA ILE A 129 -14.99 -17.24 -21.11
C ILE A 129 -14.59 -17.72 -22.50
N GLN A 130 -13.29 -17.91 -22.75
CA GLN A 130 -12.78 -18.38 -24.04
C GLN A 130 -13.26 -19.80 -24.36
N GLU A 131 -13.28 -20.70 -23.38
CA GLU A 131 -13.83 -22.05 -23.54
C GLU A 131 -15.30 -22.01 -24.01
N ILE A 132 -16.13 -21.18 -23.37
CA ILE A 132 -17.56 -21.04 -23.71
C ILE A 132 -17.72 -20.37 -25.08
N ARG A 133 -16.97 -19.30 -25.36
CA ARG A 133 -16.97 -18.61 -26.67
C ARG A 133 -16.66 -19.58 -27.81
N ASN A 134 -15.62 -20.39 -27.65
CA ASN A 134 -15.23 -21.40 -28.64
C ASN A 134 -16.33 -22.44 -28.84
N LYS A 135 -16.94 -22.95 -27.76
CA LYS A 135 -18.06 -23.91 -27.82
C LYS A 135 -19.29 -23.36 -28.55
N LEU A 136 -19.52 -22.05 -28.44
CA LEU A 136 -20.65 -21.37 -29.07
C LEU A 136 -20.33 -20.83 -30.48
N GLY A 137 -19.10 -21.01 -30.97
CA GLY A 137 -18.67 -20.45 -32.25
C GLY A 137 -18.49 -18.92 -32.24
N TYR A 138 -18.47 -18.29 -31.06
CA TYR A 138 -18.16 -16.87 -30.89
C TYR A 138 -16.65 -16.68 -30.80
N THR A 139 -15.90 -17.03 -31.85
CA THR A 139 -14.48 -16.65 -31.92
C THR A 139 -14.40 -15.14 -32.11
N ALA A 140 -14.03 -14.41 -31.05
CA ALA A 140 -13.73 -12.99 -31.19
C ALA A 140 -12.58 -12.84 -32.20
N PRO A 141 -12.65 -11.93 -33.19
CA PRO A 141 -11.48 -11.62 -33.98
C PRO A 141 -10.42 -11.09 -33.02
N LEU A 142 -9.26 -11.75 -32.98
CA LEU A 142 -8.07 -11.25 -32.30
C LEU A 142 -7.93 -9.77 -32.68
N SER A 143 -8.02 -8.88 -31.69
CA SER A 143 -7.71 -7.48 -31.90
C SER A 143 -6.28 -7.46 -32.42
N GLN A 144 -6.13 -7.27 -33.73
CA GLN A 144 -4.85 -7.01 -34.35
C GLN A 144 -4.30 -5.78 -33.66
N SER A 145 -3.25 -5.96 -32.85
CA SER A 145 -2.39 -4.84 -32.52
C SER A 145 -1.88 -4.28 -33.85
N PRO A 146 -1.94 -2.96 -34.08
CA PRO A 146 -1.39 -2.40 -35.30
C PRO A 146 0.11 -2.65 -35.27
N SER A 147 0.57 -3.54 -36.15
CA SER A 147 1.97 -3.62 -36.54
C SER A 147 2.38 -2.23 -37.01
N ALA A 148 3.23 -1.57 -36.22
CA ALA A 148 3.92 -0.37 -36.64
C ALA A 148 4.78 -0.73 -37.85
N LYS A 149 4.33 -0.27 -39.03
CA LYS A 149 5.21 0.03 -40.15
C LYS A 149 5.53 1.51 -40.04
N ASP A 150 6.80 1.83 -39.86
CA ASP A 150 7.62 2.60 -40.81
C ASP A 150 9.09 2.59 -40.35
#